data_AF-A0A2S6AYQ1-F1
#
_entry.id   AF-A0A2S6AYQ1-F1
#
_cell.length_a   1.000
_cell.length_b   1.000
_cell.length_c   1.000
_cell.angle_alpha   90.00
_cell.angle_beta   90.00
_cell.angle_gamma   90.00
#
_symmetry.space_group_name_H-M   'P 1'
#
loop_
_entity.id
_entity.type
_entity.pdbx_description
1 polymer ?
#
loop_
_entity_poly.entity_id
_entity_poly.type
_entity_poly.pdbx_seq_one_letter_code
_entity_poly.pdbx_strand_id
1 'polypeptide(L)' 'DRSSAFLGQGPSPLPGMLRGIDTLVAGGADCIAIPCNTAHLLFDELQAASPTRLLHIVEAVVEDLRRQGVTGGKVGIL' A
#
# COMPACT_ATOMS: atom_id res chain seq x y z
N ASP A 1 -5.78 -0.94 15.20
CA ASP A 1 -4.52 -1.38 14.60
C ASP A 1 -4.84 -2.13 13.29
N ARG A 2 -3.94 -2.19 12.29
CA ARG A 2 -4.23 -2.78 10.96
C ARG A 2 -4.12 -4.30 11.01
N SER A 3 -3.11 -4.79 11.73
CA SER A 3 -2.89 -6.21 11.97
C SER A 3 -4.04 -6.81 12.79
N SER A 4 -4.48 -6.13 13.83
CA SER A 4 -5.64 -6.56 14.64
C SER A 4 -6.94 -6.60 13.82
N ALA A 5 -7.14 -5.66 12.89
CA ALA A 5 -8.32 -5.65 12.02
C ALA A 5 -8.31 -6.80 11.01
N PHE A 6 -7.15 -7.13 10.43
CA PHE A 6 -7.02 -8.27 9.52
C PHE A 6 -7.24 -9.60 10.22
N LEU A 7 -6.84 -9.73 11.49
CA LEU A 7 -7.12 -10.89 12.33
C LEU A 7 -8.59 -10.97 12.81
N GLY A 8 -9.47 -10.06 12.36
CA GLY A 8 -10.87 -9.99 12.75
C GLY A 8 -11.10 -9.49 14.18
N GLN A 9 -10.07 -8.94 14.83
CA GLN A 9 -10.08 -8.49 16.23
C GLN A 9 -10.26 -6.98 16.37
N GLY A 10 -10.66 -6.28 15.30
CA GLY A 10 -10.88 -4.84 15.31
C GLY A 10 -11.61 -4.33 14.07
N PRO A 11 -12.04 -3.05 14.09
CA PRO A 11 -12.72 -2.45 12.95
C PRO A 11 -11.78 -2.36 11.74
N SER A 12 -12.34 -2.60 10.54
CA SER A 12 -11.59 -2.45 9.29
C SER A 12 -10.97 -1.06 9.18
N PRO A 13 -9.69 -0.93 8.77
CA PRO A 13 -9.05 0.36 8.57
C PRO A 13 -9.51 1.03 7.26
N LEU A 14 -10.20 0.31 6.38
CA LEU A 14 -10.57 0.75 5.03
C LEU A 14 -11.28 2.12 5.02
N PRO A 15 -12.32 2.41 5.84
CA PRO A 15 -12.99 3.70 5.78
C PRO A 15 -12.08 4.88 6.13
N GLY A 16 -11.12 4.68 7.03
CA GLY A 16 -10.13 5.71 7.37
C GLY A 16 -9.12 5.94 6.24
N MET A 17 -8.72 4.86 5.57
CA MET A 17 -7.78 4.93 4.45
C MET A 17 -8.40 5.58 3.21
N LEU A 18 -9.67 5.30 2.90
CA LEU A 18 -10.40 5.96 1.82
C LEU A 18 -10.46 7.49 2.03
N ARG A 19 -10.78 7.94 3.26
CA ARG A 19 -10.72 9.38 3.60
C ARG A 19 -9.32 9.97 3.44
N GLY A 20 -8.28 9.19 3.75
CA GLY A 20 -6.89 9.60 3.52
C GLY A 20 -6.59 9.80 2.03
N ILE A 21 -7.07 8.89 1.18
CA ILE A 21 -6.96 9.02 -0.29
C ILE A 21 -7.68 10.28 -0.77
N ASP A 22 -8.94 10.49 -0.37
CA ASP A 22 -9.71 11.67 -0.75
C ASP A 22 -9.00 12.97 -0.36
N THR A 23 -8.38 12.99 0.82
CA THR A 23 -7.61 14.14 1.32
C THR A 23 -6.39 14.43 0.43
N LEU A 24 -5.64 13.39 0.04
CA LEU A 24 -4.46 13.55 -0.81
C LEU A 24 -4.84 13.97 -2.24
N VAL A 25 -5.92 13.40 -2.78
CA VAL A 25 -6.47 13.78 -4.10
C VAL A 25 -6.91 15.25 -4.08
N ALA A 26 -7.66 15.67 -3.06
CA ALA A 26 -8.07 17.07 -2.90
C ALA A 26 -6.87 18.01 -2.71
N GLY A 27 -5.77 17.52 -2.16
CA GLY A 27 -4.50 18.22 -2.04
C GLY A 27 -3.69 18.32 -3.35
N GLY A 28 -4.17 17.71 -4.45
CA GLY A 28 -3.51 17.75 -5.75
C GLY A 28 -2.41 16.71 -5.94
N ALA A 29 -2.42 15.59 -5.21
CA ALA A 29 -1.44 14.53 -5.39
C ALA A 29 -1.63 13.81 -6.75
N ASP A 30 -0.56 13.74 -7.55
CA ASP A 30 -0.51 12.97 -8.80
C ASP A 30 -0.30 11.46 -8.59
N CYS A 31 0.20 11.07 -7.42
CA CYS A 31 0.33 9.68 -6.99
C CYS A 31 0.27 9.57 -5.46
N ILE A 32 -0.07 8.39 -4.94
CA ILE A 32 -0.17 8.12 -3.50
C ILE A 32 0.71 6.92 -3.14
N ALA A 33 1.58 7.09 -2.13
CA ALA A 33 2.33 6.01 -1.51
C ALA A 33 1.79 5.74 -0.09
N ILE A 34 1.64 4.47 0.28
CA ILE A 34 1.21 4.08 1.63
C ILE A 34 2.38 3.38 2.32
N PRO A 35 3.01 4.01 3.34
CA PRO A 35 4.21 3.47 3.99
C PRO A 35 3.86 2.41 5.05
N CYS A 36 3.11 1.38 4.67
CA CYS A 36 2.70 0.30 5.56
C CYS A 36 2.45 -0.99 4.76
N ASN A 37 3.27 -2.02 4.97
CA ASN A 37 3.16 -3.30 4.26
C ASN A 37 1.78 -3.94 4.44
N THR A 38 1.26 -3.99 5.68
CA THR A 38 -0.04 -4.62 5.98
C THR A 38 -1.21 -3.89 5.33
N ALA A 39 -1.09 -2.57 5.12
CA ALA A 39 -2.13 -1.77 4.47
C ALA A 39 -2.37 -2.18 3.01
N HIS A 40 -1.39 -2.80 2.36
CA HIS A 40 -1.51 -3.27 0.98
C HIS A 40 -2.31 -4.56 0.81
N LEU A 41 -2.75 -5.19 1.91
CA LEU A 41 -3.78 -6.23 1.83
C LEU A 41 -5.11 -5.68 1.30
N LEU A 42 -5.32 -4.37 1.38
CA LEU A 42 -6.49 -3.65 0.86
C LEU A 42 -6.17 -2.89 -0.45
N PHE A 43 -5.00 -3.13 -1.06
CA PHE A 43 -4.51 -2.32 -2.17
C PHE A 43 -5.52 -2.24 -3.34
N ASP A 44 -6.09 -3.36 -3.74
CA ASP A 44 -7.02 -3.42 -4.87
C ASP A 44 -8.29 -2.59 -4.59
N GLU A 45 -8.85 -2.70 -3.38
CA GLU A 45 -10.01 -1.91 -2.97
C GLU A 45 -9.71 -0.40 -2.95
N LEU A 46 -8.52 -0.04 -2.45
CA LEU A 46 -8.08 1.35 -2.36
C LEU A 46 -7.78 1.94 -3.76
N GLN A 47 -7.10 1.18 -4.62
CA GLN A 47 -6.79 1.61 -5.98
C GLN A 47 -8.07 1.72 -6.82
N ALA A 48 -9.03 0.81 -6.66
CA ALA A 48 -10.32 0.88 -7.34
C ALA A 48 -11.14 2.12 -6.94
N ALA A 49 -11.02 2.57 -5.69
CA ALA A 49 -11.69 3.76 -5.19
C ALA A 49 -10.94 5.07 -5.50
N SER A 50 -9.64 5.00 -5.76
CA SER A 50 -8.80 6.17 -5.99
C SER A 50 -8.79 6.61 -7.46
N PRO A 51 -9.06 7.89 -7.77
CA PRO A 51 -8.85 8.42 -9.12
C PRO A 51 -7.35 8.59 -9.46
N THR A 52 -6.50 8.60 -8.44
CA THR A 52 -5.05 8.76 -8.55
C THR A 52 -4.34 7.41 -8.41
N ARG A 53 -3.21 7.23 -9.09
CA ARG A 53 -2.40 6.02 -8.98
C ARG A 53 -1.85 5.84 -7.56
N LEU A 54 -2.06 4.65 -6.99
CA LEU A 54 -1.39 4.18 -5.78
C LEU A 54 -0.13 3.39 -6.16
N LEU A 55 0.91 3.53 -5.36
CA LEU A 55 2.15 2.77 -5.49
C LEU A 55 2.13 1.59 -4.52
N HIS A 56 2.29 0.37 -5.06
CA HIS A 56 2.40 -0.83 -4.24
C HIS A 56 3.85 -1.00 -3.77
N ILE A 57 4.08 -0.92 -2.46
CA ILE A 57 5.41 -0.92 -1.82
C ILE A 57 6.21 -2.19 -2.13
N VAL A 58 5.55 -3.36 -2.16
CA VAL A 58 6.24 -4.62 -2.48
C VAL A 58 6.66 -4.65 -3.96
N GLU A 59 5.84 -4.12 -4.87
CA GLU A 59 6.21 -4.06 -6.28
C GLU A 59 7.38 -3.11 -6.49
N ALA A 60 7.37 -1.95 -5.81
CA ALA A 60 8.47 -1.00 -5.84
C ALA A 60 9.78 -1.61 -5.31
N VAL A 61 9.72 -2.41 -4.23
CA VAL A 61 10.89 -3.14 -3.71
C VAL A 61 11.37 -4.19 -4.72
N VAL A 62 10.48 -4.96 -5.33
CA VAL A 62 10.83 -5.96 -6.34
C VAL A 62 11.46 -5.31 -7.58
N GLU A 63 10.92 -4.17 -8.04
CA GLU A 63 11.48 -3.41 -9.16
C GLU A 63 12.88 -2.88 -8.82
N ASP A 64 13.08 -2.33 -7.62
CA ASP A 64 14.38 -1.84 -7.17
C ASP A 64 15.42 -2.96 -7.05
N LEU A 65 15.05 -4.11 -6.48
CA LEU A 65 15.93 -5.28 -6.41
C LEU A 65 16.38 -5.73 -7.81
N ARG A 66 15.45 -5.79 -8.77
CA ARG A 66 15.78 -6.12 -10.17
C ARG A 66 16.72 -5.09 -10.79
N ARG A 67 16.48 -3.79 -10.55
CA ARG A 67 17.35 -2.70 -10.99
C ARG A 67 18.77 -2.83 -10.44
N GLN A 68 18.91 -3.34 -9.23
CA GLN A 68 20.21 -3.62 -8.60
C GLN A 68 20.86 -4.94 -9.07
N GLY A 69 20.25 -5.66 -10.01
CA GLY A 69 20.75 -6.94 -10.52
C GLY A 69 20.41 -8.13 -9.63
N VAL A 70 19.58 -7.95 -8.59
CA VAL A 70 19.09 -9.03 -7.73
C VAL A 70 17.89 -9.68 -8.42
N THR A 71 18.15 -10.70 -9.23
CA THR A 71 17.13 -11.43 -10.01
C THR A 71 16.85 -12.84 -9.50
N GLY A 72 17.54 -13.29 -8.44
CA GLY A 72 17.34 -14.58 -7.78
C GLY A 72 18.06 -14.69 -6.44
N GLY A 73 17.82 -15.77 -5.70
CA GLY A 73 18.39 -16.02 -4.37
C GLY A 73 17.38 -15.83 -3.23
N LYS A 74 17.86 -15.88 -1.99
CA LYS A 74 17.04 -15.70 -0.78
C LYS A 74 17.14 -14.25 -0.31
N VAL A 75 15.99 -13.63 -0.03
CA VAL A 75 15.89 -12.27 0.52
C VAL A 75 15.28 -12.35 1.91
N GLY A 76 15.96 -11.78 2.91
CA GLY A 76 15.40 -11.63 4.26
C GLY A 76 14.43 -10.45 4.31
N ILE A 77 13.32 -10.60 5.04
CA ILE A 77 12.30 -9.56 5.23
C ILE A 77 12.17 -9.30 6.75
N LEU A 78 12.01 -8.03 7.12
CA LEU A 78 11.70 -7.56 8.47
C LEU A 78 10.29 -6.98 8.51
#